data_AF-G8S6A9-F1
#
_entry.id   AF-G8S6A9-F1
#
_cell.length_a   1.000
_cell.length_b   1.000
_cell.length_c   1.000
_cell.angle_alpha   90.00
_cell.angle_beta   90.00
_cell.angle_gamma   90.00
#
_symmetry.space_group_name_H-M   'P 1'
#
loop_
_entity.id
_entity.type
_entity.pdbx_description
1 polymer ?
#
loop_
_entity_poly.entity_id
_entity_poly.type
_entity_poly.pdbx_seq_one_letter_code
_entity_poly.pdbx_strand_id
1 'polypeptide(L)'
;MMYRSLTHDEQLATLRTSLAAQQAIRRAADTELAAATDALRTAQSALTTATTANTQAQAQLTAARAALSTAQRTLRTVSHRKPRNAAALTRARNAVTTATQTVATRNSEAAKGVAALTTAHAAVTAATSRTSQASTAVTDGTAGLNRAENAITALPSAATLAAQAAAISRDVVTQIRAGFAITDTTQVYGVTVNKTIAFAFQHMIDDAKADGVQMSGGGFRTTQRQAELRTINGCPDVWTAPPSSCRVPTAIPGRSLHEIGLAVDISSGGKTITKKTPAYTWLTRHAKQYGFVNLPAEAWHWSITGN
;
A
#
# COMPACT_ATOMS: atom_id res chain seq x y z
N MET A 1 10.99 -8.59 23.48
CA MET A 1 9.63 -8.36 22.94
C MET A 1 9.53 -7.05 22.16
N MET A 2 10.13 -5.94 22.64
CA MET A 2 10.24 -4.64 21.94
C MET A 2 10.73 -4.72 20.48
N TYR A 3 11.80 -5.47 20.22
CA TYR A 3 12.33 -5.68 18.86
C TYR A 3 11.27 -6.19 17.89
N ARG A 4 10.39 -7.11 18.33
CA ARG A 4 9.37 -7.72 17.45
C ARG A 4 8.19 -6.78 17.13
N SER A 5 7.86 -5.85 18.02
CA SER A 5 6.76 -4.88 17.80
C SER A 5 7.20 -3.74 16.88
N LEU A 6 8.41 -3.21 17.09
CA LEU A 6 8.96 -2.14 16.24
C LEU A 6 9.18 -2.65 14.81
N THR A 7 9.73 -3.86 14.65
CA THR A 7 9.91 -4.47 13.32
C THR A 7 8.58 -4.73 12.61
N HIS A 8 7.52 -5.09 13.36
CA HIS A 8 6.21 -5.32 12.77
C HIS A 8 5.62 -4.02 12.21
N ASP A 9 5.69 -2.92 12.95
CA ASP A 9 5.11 -1.64 12.54
C ASP A 9 5.88 -1.02 11.36
N GLU A 10 7.21 -1.14 11.35
CA GLU A 10 8.05 -0.74 10.21
C GLU A 10 7.76 -1.58 8.96
N GLN A 11 7.60 -2.91 9.12
CA GLN A 11 7.21 -3.80 8.03
C GLN A 11 5.83 -3.43 7.48
N LEU A 12 4.86 -3.20 8.36
CA LEU A 12 3.51 -2.80 7.96
C LEU A 12 3.51 -1.44 7.23
N ALA A 13 4.29 -0.46 7.69
CA ALA A 13 4.44 0.83 7.03
C ALA A 13 5.05 0.69 5.62
N THR A 14 6.06 -0.15 5.48
CA THR A 14 6.70 -0.46 4.19
C THR A 14 5.70 -1.13 3.23
N LEU A 15 4.94 -2.11 3.71
CA LEU A 15 3.95 -2.82 2.91
C LEU A 15 2.79 -1.90 2.48
N ARG A 16 2.33 -0.98 3.35
CA ARG A 16 1.32 0.03 2.99
C ARG A 16 1.81 0.97 1.89
N THR A 17 3.08 1.38 1.95
CA THR A 17 3.70 2.18 0.90
C THR A 17 3.76 1.41 -0.42
N SER A 18 4.14 0.13 -0.38
CA SER A 18 4.11 -0.76 -1.54
C SER A 18 2.69 -0.91 -2.11
N LEU A 19 1.67 -1.10 -1.27
CA LEU A 19 0.28 -1.18 -1.71
C LEU A 19 -0.17 0.10 -2.42
N ALA A 20 0.14 1.27 -1.86
CA ALA A 20 -0.20 2.55 -2.47
C ALA A 20 0.48 2.73 -3.85
N ALA A 21 1.74 2.31 -3.98
CA ALA A 21 2.45 2.31 -5.25
C ALA A 21 1.80 1.37 -6.28
N GLN A 22 1.43 0.14 -5.88
CA GLN A 22 0.74 -0.81 -6.76
C GLN A 22 -0.64 -0.30 -7.19
N GLN A 23 -1.39 0.35 -6.30
CA GLN A 23 -2.64 1.02 -6.65
C GLN A 23 -2.45 2.14 -7.68
N ALA A 24 -1.37 2.92 -7.57
CA ALA A 24 -1.05 3.96 -8.55
C ALA A 24 -0.70 3.36 -9.92
N ILE A 25 0.10 2.29 -9.94
CA ILE A 25 0.41 1.54 -11.17
C ILE A 25 -0.87 1.02 -11.83
N ARG A 26 -1.77 0.41 -11.05
CA ARG A 26 -3.04 -0.10 -11.56
C ARG A 26 -3.91 1.01 -12.17
N ARG A 27 -4.07 2.15 -11.48
CA ARG A 27 -4.82 3.30 -12.00
C ARG A 27 -4.24 3.85 -13.30
N ALA A 28 -2.91 3.94 -13.40
CA ALA A 28 -2.23 4.37 -14.61
C ALA A 28 -2.47 3.38 -15.76
N ALA A 29 -2.41 2.07 -15.50
CA ALA A 29 -2.69 1.04 -16.49
C ALA A 29 -4.15 1.08 -16.98
N ASP A 30 -5.13 1.26 -16.09
CA ASP A 30 -6.55 1.39 -16.47
C ASP A 30 -6.78 2.63 -17.35
N THR A 31 -6.14 3.75 -17.01
CA THR A 31 -6.21 5.00 -17.78
C THR A 31 -5.63 4.82 -19.18
N GLU A 32 -4.47 4.16 -19.27
CA GLU A 32 -3.81 3.88 -20.54
C GLU A 32 -4.63 2.90 -21.41
N LEU A 33 -5.26 1.89 -20.81
CA LEU A 33 -6.14 0.97 -21.53
C LEU A 33 -7.35 1.68 -22.13
N ALA A 34 -7.96 2.62 -21.38
CA ALA A 34 -9.05 3.45 -21.89
C ALA A 34 -8.58 4.31 -23.08
N ALA A 35 -7.44 5.00 -22.93
CA ALA A 35 -6.87 5.83 -24.00
C ALA A 35 -6.47 5.02 -25.25
N ALA A 36 -5.89 3.82 -25.07
CA ALA A 36 -5.53 2.93 -26.16
C ALA A 36 -6.77 2.42 -26.92
N THR A 37 -7.84 2.07 -26.18
CA THR A 37 -9.12 1.66 -26.75
C THR A 37 -9.77 2.80 -27.56
N ASP A 38 -9.71 4.04 -27.06
CA ASP A 38 -10.18 5.22 -27.78
C ASP A 38 -9.39 5.49 -29.06
N ALA A 39 -8.06 5.35 -28.99
CA ALA A 39 -7.18 5.49 -30.14
C ALA A 39 -7.47 4.42 -31.21
N LEU A 40 -7.72 3.17 -30.80
CA LEU A 40 -8.08 2.08 -31.72
C LEU A 40 -9.40 2.37 -32.45
N ARG A 41 -10.44 2.81 -31.72
CA ARG A 41 -11.72 3.19 -32.33
C ARG A 41 -11.56 4.33 -33.34
N THR A 42 -10.77 5.33 -32.99
CA THR A 42 -10.46 6.47 -33.87
C THR A 42 -9.74 6.01 -35.14
N ALA A 43 -8.72 5.15 -34.98
CA ALA A 43 -7.96 4.60 -36.11
C ALA A 43 -8.85 3.75 -37.03
N GLN A 44 -9.76 2.94 -36.48
CA GLN A 44 -10.72 2.15 -37.26
C GLN A 44 -11.67 3.05 -38.06
N SER A 45 -12.18 4.12 -37.43
CA SER A 45 -13.03 5.11 -38.13
C SER A 45 -12.27 5.78 -39.28
N ALA A 46 -11.02 6.21 -39.04
CA ALA A 46 -10.17 6.79 -40.08
C ALA A 46 -9.88 5.80 -41.22
N LEU A 47 -9.70 4.52 -40.92
CA LEU A 47 -9.53 3.46 -41.92
C LEU A 47 -10.78 3.31 -42.80
N THR A 48 -11.97 3.31 -42.21
CA THR A 48 -13.22 3.29 -42.98
C THR A 48 -13.32 4.51 -43.91
N THR A 49 -13.06 5.71 -43.40
CA THR A 49 -13.08 6.94 -44.21
C THR A 49 -12.06 6.91 -45.35
N ALA A 50 -10.82 6.49 -45.07
CA ALA A 50 -9.76 6.39 -46.08
C ALA A 50 -10.10 5.34 -47.14
N THR A 51 -10.73 4.23 -46.75
CA THR A 51 -11.17 3.18 -47.68
C THR A 51 -12.22 3.68 -48.65
N THR A 52 -13.25 4.39 -48.15
CA THR A 52 -14.28 5.01 -48.99
C THR A 52 -13.69 6.05 -49.93
N ALA A 53 -12.84 6.94 -49.42
CA ALA A 53 -12.20 7.99 -50.23
C ALA A 53 -11.30 7.40 -51.33
N ASN A 54 -10.49 6.38 -51.01
CA ASN A 54 -9.65 5.70 -52.00
C ASN A 54 -10.52 5.02 -53.07
N THR A 55 -11.59 4.33 -52.68
CA THR A 55 -12.51 3.68 -53.63
C THR A 55 -13.13 4.69 -54.59
N GLN A 56 -13.59 5.83 -54.07
CA GLN A 56 -14.15 6.92 -54.88
C GLN A 56 -13.11 7.52 -55.84
N ALA A 57 -11.89 7.79 -55.36
CA ALA A 57 -10.82 8.35 -56.18
C ALA A 57 -10.42 7.40 -57.33
N GLN A 58 -10.36 6.09 -57.07
CA GLN A 58 -10.08 5.08 -58.10
C GLN A 58 -11.21 4.98 -59.14
N ALA A 59 -12.47 5.06 -58.71
CA ALA A 59 -13.62 5.09 -59.61
C ALA A 59 -13.59 6.33 -60.52
N GLN A 60 -13.30 7.50 -59.96
CA GLN A 60 -13.18 8.76 -60.72
C GLN A 60 -12.02 8.73 -61.72
N LEU A 61 -10.87 8.16 -61.33
CA LEU A 61 -9.74 7.97 -62.25
C LEU A 61 -10.10 7.03 -63.40
N THR A 62 -10.82 5.94 -63.12
CA THR A 62 -11.30 5.00 -64.13
C THR A 62 -12.25 5.69 -65.11
N ALA A 63 -13.22 6.47 -64.61
CA ALA A 63 -14.12 7.25 -65.44
C ALA A 63 -13.38 8.29 -66.29
N ALA A 64 -12.40 9.00 -65.73
CA ALA A 64 -11.59 9.98 -66.45
C ALA A 64 -10.78 9.33 -67.59
N ARG A 65 -10.22 8.14 -67.37
CA ARG A 65 -9.51 7.37 -68.41
C ARG A 65 -10.45 6.94 -69.53
N ALA A 66 -11.66 6.50 -69.21
CA ALA A 66 -12.68 6.15 -70.20
C ALA A 66 -13.13 7.37 -71.03
N ALA A 67 -13.29 8.54 -70.39
CA ALA A 67 -13.61 9.79 -71.06
C ALA A 67 -12.48 10.24 -72.02
N LEU A 68 -11.21 10.13 -71.60
CA LEU A 68 -10.06 10.41 -72.45
C LEU A 68 -10.02 9.49 -73.69
N SER A 69 -10.23 8.18 -73.50
CA SER A 69 -10.31 7.22 -74.60
C SER A 69 -11.42 7.59 -75.60
N THR A 70 -12.58 8.01 -75.08
CA THR A 70 -13.70 8.47 -75.92
C THR A 70 -13.36 9.75 -76.68
N ALA A 71 -12.77 10.76 -76.03
CA ALA A 71 -12.33 11.99 -76.68
C ALA A 71 -11.31 11.72 -77.80
N GLN A 72 -10.36 10.81 -77.58
CA GLN A 72 -9.37 10.40 -78.57
C GLN A 72 -10.03 9.70 -79.77
N ARG A 73 -11.02 8.82 -79.55
CA ARG A 73 -11.78 8.19 -80.65
C ARG A 73 -12.56 9.23 -81.45
N THR A 74 -13.23 10.17 -80.79
CA THR A 74 -13.94 11.27 -81.45
C THR A 74 -13.00 12.12 -82.30
N LEU A 75 -11.81 12.46 -81.79
CA LEU A 75 -10.80 13.20 -82.55
C LEU A 75 -10.38 12.44 -83.81
N ARG A 76 -10.12 11.13 -83.72
CA ARG A 76 -9.81 10.29 -84.88
C ARG A 76 -10.95 10.33 -85.91
N THR A 77 -12.18 10.07 -85.48
CA THR A 77 -13.35 10.08 -86.37
C THR A 77 -13.54 11.43 -87.09
N VAL A 78 -13.47 12.55 -86.35
CA VAL A 78 -13.62 13.89 -86.92
C VAL A 78 -12.46 14.24 -87.87
N SER A 79 -11.25 13.75 -87.60
CA SER A 79 -10.07 14.00 -88.46
C SER A 79 -10.15 13.32 -89.83
N HIS A 80 -10.86 12.20 -89.93
CA HIS A 80 -11.03 11.41 -91.15
C HIS A 80 -12.33 11.73 -91.94
N ARG A 81 -13.29 12.45 -91.33
CA ARG A 81 -14.59 12.76 -91.97
C ARG A 81 -14.43 13.83 -93.07
N LYS A 82 -15.07 13.60 -94.23
CA LYS A 82 -15.18 14.57 -95.34
C LYS A 82 -16.63 15.01 -95.57
N PRO A 83 -16.89 16.28 -95.95
CA PRO A 83 -15.92 17.39 -96.03
C PRO A 83 -15.38 17.79 -94.63
N ARG A 84 -14.17 18.36 -94.59
CA ARG A 84 -13.50 18.71 -93.33
C ARG A 84 -14.22 19.87 -92.64
N ASN A 85 -14.46 19.73 -91.34
CA ASN A 85 -15.01 20.80 -90.48
C ASN A 85 -13.96 21.24 -89.44
N ALA A 86 -13.34 22.40 -89.66
CA ALA A 86 -12.26 22.92 -88.82
C ALA A 86 -12.69 23.20 -87.37
N ALA A 87 -13.93 23.67 -87.18
CA ALA A 87 -14.47 23.94 -85.85
C ALA A 87 -14.68 22.65 -85.04
N ALA A 88 -15.17 21.59 -85.69
CA ALA A 88 -15.31 20.28 -85.05
C ALA A 88 -13.97 19.68 -84.65
N LEU A 89 -12.94 19.82 -85.50
CA LEU A 89 -11.58 19.34 -85.21
C LEU A 89 -10.96 20.07 -84.01
N THR A 90 -11.14 21.40 -83.95
CA THR A 90 -10.66 22.22 -82.83
C THR A 90 -11.33 21.83 -81.51
N ARG A 91 -12.66 21.67 -81.51
CA ARG A 91 -13.40 21.18 -80.32
C ARG A 91 -12.92 19.81 -79.86
N ALA A 92 -12.68 18.87 -80.78
CA ALA A 92 -12.20 17.54 -80.44
C ALA A 92 -10.77 17.55 -79.84
N ARG A 93 -9.87 18.40 -80.35
CA ARG A 93 -8.53 18.59 -79.76
C ARG A 93 -8.59 19.19 -78.35
N ASN A 94 -9.44 20.20 -78.15
CA ASN A 94 -9.64 20.80 -76.84
C ASN A 94 -10.21 19.78 -75.85
N ALA A 95 -11.18 18.96 -76.27
CA ALA A 95 -11.73 17.89 -75.44
C ALA A 95 -10.67 16.86 -75.01
N VAL A 96 -9.75 16.45 -75.90
CA VAL A 96 -8.62 15.57 -75.53
C VAL A 96 -7.69 16.25 -74.53
N THR A 97 -7.41 17.55 -74.70
CA THR A 97 -6.56 18.32 -73.78
C THR A 97 -7.18 18.39 -72.38
N THR A 98 -8.46 18.75 -72.29
CA THR A 98 -9.20 18.79 -71.02
C THR A 98 -9.30 17.42 -70.36
N ALA A 99 -9.57 16.37 -71.13
CA ALA A 99 -9.64 15.00 -70.60
C ALA A 99 -8.27 14.52 -70.07
N THR A 100 -7.17 14.87 -70.76
CA THR A 100 -5.80 14.58 -70.31
C THR A 100 -5.50 15.26 -68.98
N GLN A 101 -5.83 16.55 -68.85
CA GLN A 101 -5.67 17.29 -67.59
C GLN A 101 -6.51 16.68 -66.46
N THR A 102 -7.75 16.27 -66.76
CA THR A 102 -8.64 15.61 -65.79
C THR A 102 -8.03 14.29 -65.30
N VAL A 103 -7.51 13.45 -66.20
CA VAL A 103 -6.82 12.20 -65.82
C VAL A 103 -5.62 12.49 -64.92
N ALA A 104 -4.81 13.50 -65.23
CA ALA A 104 -3.66 13.87 -64.39
C ALA A 104 -4.09 14.26 -62.96
N THR A 105 -5.13 15.09 -62.83
CA THR A 105 -5.69 15.46 -61.52
C THR A 105 -6.22 14.25 -60.76
N ARG A 106 -7.05 13.41 -61.39
CA ARG A 106 -7.60 12.20 -60.74
C ARG A 106 -6.54 11.19 -60.38
N ASN A 107 -5.45 11.11 -61.13
CA ASN A 107 -4.32 10.25 -60.80
C ASN A 107 -3.60 10.73 -59.53
N SER A 108 -3.43 12.04 -59.37
CA SER A 108 -2.88 12.62 -58.12
C SER A 108 -3.79 12.37 -56.92
N GLU A 109 -5.11 12.55 -57.08
CA GLU A 109 -6.09 12.27 -56.02
C GLU A 109 -6.13 10.79 -55.63
N ALA A 110 -6.09 9.88 -56.60
CA ALA A 110 -6.00 8.45 -56.34
C ALA A 110 -4.72 8.08 -55.59
N ALA A 111 -3.58 8.68 -55.94
CA ALA A 111 -2.32 8.48 -55.20
C ALA A 111 -2.41 8.97 -53.75
N LYS A 112 -3.05 10.13 -53.51
CA LYS A 112 -3.34 10.63 -52.15
C LYS A 112 -4.25 9.68 -51.37
N GLY A 113 -5.27 9.12 -52.03
CA GLY A 113 -6.18 8.13 -51.43
C GLY A 113 -5.45 6.87 -50.97
N VAL A 114 -4.54 6.33 -51.79
CA VAL A 114 -3.71 5.18 -51.43
C VAL A 114 -2.81 5.51 -50.23
N ALA A 115 -2.13 6.66 -50.24
CA ALA A 115 -1.27 7.08 -49.13
C ALA A 115 -2.04 7.23 -47.81
N ALA A 116 -3.25 7.81 -47.86
CA ALA A 116 -4.13 7.91 -46.69
C ALA A 116 -4.56 6.53 -46.18
N LEU A 117 -4.88 5.60 -47.09
CA LEU A 117 -5.25 4.23 -46.72
C LEU A 117 -4.10 3.47 -46.05
N THR A 118 -2.87 3.61 -46.56
CA THR A 118 -1.67 3.03 -45.94
C THR A 118 -1.43 3.59 -44.55
N THR A 119 -1.56 4.92 -44.39
CA THR A 119 -1.41 5.60 -43.10
C THR A 119 -2.46 5.12 -42.09
N ALA A 120 -3.71 4.98 -42.52
CA ALA A 120 -4.79 4.52 -41.64
C ALA A 120 -4.61 3.06 -41.20
N HIS A 121 -4.14 2.17 -42.09
CA HIS A 121 -3.78 0.80 -41.72
C HIS A 121 -2.68 0.76 -40.66
N ALA A 122 -1.60 1.53 -40.86
CA ALA A 122 -0.51 1.60 -39.90
C ALA A 122 -0.98 2.11 -38.52
N ALA A 123 -1.89 3.10 -38.51
CA ALA A 123 -2.49 3.61 -37.29
C ALA A 123 -3.32 2.54 -36.55
N VAL A 124 -4.11 1.73 -37.27
CA VAL A 124 -4.87 0.61 -36.66
C VAL A 124 -3.93 -0.44 -36.07
N THR A 125 -2.86 -0.81 -36.78
CA THR A 125 -1.86 -1.77 -36.28
C THR A 125 -1.19 -1.25 -35.00
N ALA A 126 -0.75 0.01 -35.01
CA ALA A 126 -0.11 0.63 -33.85
C ALA A 126 -1.08 0.71 -32.65
N ALA A 127 -2.33 1.15 -32.87
CA ALA A 127 -3.32 1.23 -31.81
C ALA A 127 -3.71 -0.15 -31.25
N THR A 128 -3.77 -1.18 -32.09
CA THR A 128 -4.02 -2.57 -31.65
C THR A 128 -2.90 -3.07 -30.74
N SER A 129 -1.64 -2.82 -31.12
CA SER A 129 -0.48 -3.18 -30.30
C SER A 129 -0.50 -2.45 -28.96
N ARG A 130 -0.79 -1.15 -28.96
CA ARG A 130 -0.95 -0.33 -27.76
C ARG A 130 -2.02 -0.88 -26.82
N THR A 131 -3.19 -1.24 -27.34
CA THR A 131 -4.28 -1.84 -26.54
C THR A 131 -3.86 -3.17 -25.93
N SER A 132 -3.14 -4.03 -26.67
CA SER A 132 -2.62 -5.28 -26.14
C SER A 132 -1.63 -5.05 -24.98
N GLN A 133 -0.70 -4.12 -25.13
CA GLN A 133 0.28 -3.78 -24.10
C GLN A 133 -0.40 -3.20 -22.85
N ALA A 134 -1.38 -2.31 -23.03
CA ALA A 134 -2.15 -1.73 -21.93
C ALA A 134 -2.97 -2.79 -21.18
N SER A 135 -3.55 -3.77 -21.88
CA SER A 135 -4.26 -4.89 -21.27
C SER A 135 -3.34 -5.78 -20.42
N THR A 136 -2.12 -6.05 -20.91
CA THR A 136 -1.09 -6.74 -20.13
C THR A 136 -0.72 -5.94 -18.88
N ALA A 137 -0.51 -4.63 -19.00
CA ALA A 137 -0.20 -3.77 -17.85
C ALA A 137 -1.30 -3.77 -16.78
N VAL A 138 -2.58 -3.82 -17.18
CA VAL A 138 -3.71 -3.97 -16.24
C VAL A 138 -3.65 -5.31 -15.51
N THR A 139 -3.35 -6.39 -16.23
CA THR A 139 -3.22 -7.74 -15.65
C THR A 139 -2.07 -7.79 -14.64
N ASP A 140 -0.91 -7.26 -15.01
CA ASP A 140 0.28 -7.22 -14.15
C ASP A 140 0.06 -6.34 -12.92
N GLY A 141 -0.57 -5.17 -13.10
CA GLY A 141 -0.94 -4.28 -12.01
C GLY A 141 -1.93 -4.92 -11.03
N THR A 142 -2.87 -5.72 -11.53
CA THR A 142 -3.81 -6.49 -10.69
C THR A 142 -3.08 -7.56 -9.87
N ALA A 143 -2.18 -8.31 -10.51
CA ALA A 143 -1.38 -9.30 -9.80
C ALA A 143 -0.46 -8.65 -8.75
N GLY A 144 0.10 -7.48 -9.06
CA GLY A 144 0.89 -6.67 -8.12
C GLY A 144 0.10 -6.21 -6.89
N LEU A 145 -1.12 -5.72 -7.11
CA LEU A 145 -2.02 -5.32 -6.03
C LEU A 145 -2.40 -6.50 -5.12
N ASN A 146 -2.79 -7.63 -5.70
CA ASN A 146 -3.12 -8.84 -4.93
C ASN A 146 -1.94 -9.33 -4.09
N ARG A 147 -0.71 -9.29 -4.64
CA ARG A 147 0.50 -9.66 -3.88
C ARG A 147 0.72 -8.73 -2.69
N ALA A 148 0.53 -7.42 -2.86
CA ALA A 148 0.69 -6.45 -1.79
C ALA A 148 -0.36 -6.63 -0.67
N GLU A 149 -1.62 -6.87 -1.03
CA GLU A 149 -2.71 -7.13 -0.07
C GLU A 149 -2.48 -8.43 0.71
N ASN A 150 -2.05 -9.49 0.02
CA ASN A 150 -1.72 -10.77 0.65
C ASN A 150 -0.54 -10.62 1.62
N ALA A 151 0.49 -9.84 1.27
CA ALA A 151 1.62 -9.58 2.15
C ALA A 151 1.21 -8.87 3.45
N ILE A 152 0.29 -7.89 3.36
CA ILE A 152 -0.25 -7.21 4.55
C ILE A 152 -1.06 -8.19 5.41
N THR A 153 -1.92 -9.00 4.79
CA THR A 153 -2.77 -9.95 5.50
C THR A 153 -1.97 -11.09 6.15
N ALA A 154 -0.81 -11.43 5.60
CA ALA A 154 0.09 -12.45 6.15
C ALA A 154 0.84 -11.99 7.40
N LEU A 155 0.89 -10.69 7.70
CA LEU A 155 1.53 -10.22 8.93
C LEU A 155 0.71 -10.66 10.17
N PRO A 156 1.37 -11.17 11.23
CA PRO A 156 0.69 -11.51 12.47
C PRO A 156 -0.05 -10.29 13.04
N SER A 157 -1.32 -10.47 13.42
CA SER A 157 -2.06 -9.36 14.02
C SER A 157 -1.42 -8.88 15.33
N ALA A 158 -1.64 -7.62 15.68
CA ALA A 158 -1.21 -7.07 16.98
C ALA A 158 -1.74 -7.91 18.16
N ALA A 159 -2.96 -8.45 18.05
CA ALA A 159 -3.54 -9.35 19.05
C ALA A 159 -2.77 -10.68 19.16
N THR A 160 -2.37 -11.27 18.03
CA THR A 160 -1.53 -12.48 18.00
C THR A 160 -0.18 -12.23 18.66
N LEU A 161 0.49 -11.13 18.32
CA LEU A 161 1.77 -10.77 18.92
C LEU A 161 1.64 -10.49 20.43
N ALA A 162 0.56 -9.81 20.85
CA ALA A 162 0.26 -9.58 22.26
C ALA A 162 0.01 -10.89 23.02
N ALA A 163 -0.71 -11.83 22.43
CA ALA A 163 -0.96 -13.14 23.03
C ALA A 163 0.34 -13.95 23.19
N GLN A 164 1.21 -13.94 22.19
CA GLN A 164 2.54 -14.56 22.27
C GLN A 164 3.41 -13.92 23.35
N ALA A 165 3.44 -12.59 23.41
CA ALA A 165 4.16 -11.85 24.46
C ALA A 165 3.65 -12.23 25.86
N ALA A 166 2.32 -12.26 26.05
CA ALA A 166 1.71 -12.65 27.32
C ALA A 166 2.02 -14.11 27.71
N ALA A 167 2.08 -15.03 26.74
CA ALA A 167 2.50 -16.41 26.99
C ALA A 167 3.95 -16.49 27.48
N ILE A 168 4.87 -15.82 26.78
CA ILE A 168 6.29 -15.77 27.18
C ILE A 168 6.44 -15.16 28.57
N SER A 169 5.75 -14.07 28.89
CA SER A 169 5.80 -13.48 30.24
C SER A 169 5.34 -14.47 31.32
N ARG A 170 4.29 -15.26 31.08
CA ARG A 170 3.84 -16.30 32.04
C ARG A 170 4.88 -17.42 32.19
N ASP A 171 5.53 -17.83 31.11
CA ASP A 171 6.57 -18.85 31.16
C ASP A 171 7.78 -18.36 31.97
N VAL A 172 8.20 -17.10 31.75
CA VAL A 172 9.26 -16.45 32.54
C VAL A 172 8.90 -16.41 34.03
N VAL A 173 7.67 -16.01 34.38
CA VAL A 173 7.21 -16.03 35.78
C VAL A 173 7.28 -17.44 36.36
N THR A 174 6.84 -18.45 35.62
CA THR A 174 6.83 -19.86 36.08
C THR A 174 8.25 -20.36 36.32
N GLN A 175 9.15 -20.12 35.37
CA GLN A 175 10.56 -20.54 35.46
C GLN A 175 11.29 -19.84 36.61
N ILE A 176 11.16 -18.52 36.72
CA ILE A 176 11.82 -17.76 37.80
C ILE A 176 11.27 -18.17 39.16
N ARG A 177 9.94 -18.29 39.30
CA ARG A 177 9.33 -18.65 40.60
C ARG A 177 9.76 -20.02 41.10
N ALA A 178 10.00 -20.99 40.22
CA ALA A 178 10.39 -22.35 40.60
C ALA A 178 11.76 -22.42 41.29
N GLY A 179 12.66 -21.47 41.04
CA GLY A 179 14.04 -21.49 41.57
C GLY A 179 14.52 -20.17 42.14
N PHE A 180 13.62 -19.20 42.39
CA PHE A 180 14.01 -17.86 42.81
C PHE A 180 14.75 -17.86 44.15
N ALA A 181 15.90 -17.19 44.18
CA ALA A 181 16.63 -16.82 45.38
C ALA A 181 16.75 -15.29 45.49
N ILE A 182 16.87 -14.78 46.73
CA ILE A 182 17.05 -13.34 46.96
C ILE A 182 18.30 -12.79 46.23
N THR A 183 19.33 -13.63 46.08
CA THR A 183 20.56 -13.32 45.32
C THR A 183 20.33 -13.11 43.83
N ASP A 184 19.14 -13.44 43.30
CA ASP A 184 18.74 -13.16 41.91
C ASP A 184 18.22 -11.73 41.73
N THR A 185 18.17 -10.96 42.81
CA THR A 185 17.83 -9.54 42.76
C THR A 185 19.07 -8.65 42.70
N THR A 186 18.86 -7.41 42.27
CA THR A 186 19.86 -6.33 42.23
C THR A 186 19.16 -4.99 42.47
N GLN A 187 19.90 -3.95 42.85
CA GLN A 187 19.35 -2.61 42.99
C GLN A 187 19.55 -1.79 41.71
N VAL A 188 18.50 -1.09 41.30
CA VAL A 188 18.48 -0.10 40.24
C VAL A 188 17.89 1.18 40.82
N TYR A 189 18.71 2.22 40.97
CA TYR A 189 18.32 3.48 41.59
C TYR A 189 17.56 3.35 42.92
N GLY A 190 18.03 2.45 43.79
CA GLY A 190 17.42 2.18 45.10
C GLY A 190 16.19 1.27 45.07
N VAL A 191 15.77 0.80 43.90
CA VAL A 191 14.68 -0.18 43.75
C VAL A 191 15.29 -1.57 43.53
N THR A 192 15.01 -2.49 44.45
CA THR A 192 15.45 -3.88 44.30
C THR A 192 14.57 -4.61 43.28
N VAL A 193 15.13 -5.17 42.22
CA VAL A 193 14.41 -5.90 41.16
C VAL A 193 15.14 -7.18 40.79
N ASN A 194 14.49 -8.13 40.12
CA ASN A 194 15.15 -9.31 39.57
C ASN A 194 16.18 -8.90 38.50
N LYS A 195 17.34 -9.54 38.48
CA LYS A 195 18.40 -9.30 37.48
C LYS A 195 17.89 -9.39 36.03
N THR A 196 16.90 -10.25 35.78
CA THR A 196 16.27 -10.43 34.46
C THR A 196 15.60 -9.16 33.93
N ILE A 197 15.06 -8.31 34.81
CA ILE A 197 14.39 -7.06 34.41
C ILE A 197 15.22 -5.80 34.70
N ALA A 198 16.36 -5.94 35.37
CA ALA A 198 17.15 -4.82 35.87
C ALA A 198 17.58 -3.84 34.76
N PHE A 199 18.10 -4.38 33.65
CA PHE A 199 18.49 -3.56 32.51
C PHE A 199 17.30 -2.83 31.89
N ALA A 200 16.17 -3.52 31.66
CA ALA A 200 14.99 -2.90 31.07
C ALA A 200 14.37 -1.83 32.00
N PHE A 201 14.36 -2.09 33.30
CA PHE A 201 13.90 -1.13 34.31
C PHE A 201 14.79 0.11 34.37
N GLN A 202 16.11 -0.08 34.38
CA GLN A 202 17.11 0.99 34.33
C GLN A 202 16.88 1.93 33.14
N HIS A 203 16.77 1.36 31.93
CA HIS A 203 16.47 2.12 30.71
C HIS A 203 15.13 2.86 30.77
N MET A 204 14.08 2.23 31.31
CA MET A 204 12.77 2.88 31.47
C MET A 204 12.85 4.13 32.35
N ILE A 205 13.63 4.07 33.44
CA ILE A 205 13.79 5.20 34.36
C ILE A 205 14.67 6.29 33.76
N ASP A 206 15.73 5.92 33.03
CA ASP A 206 16.61 6.87 32.35
C ASP A 206 15.89 7.68 31.27
N ASP A 207 15.14 6.99 30.40
CA ASP A 207 14.42 7.64 29.29
C ASP A 207 13.31 8.54 29.84
N ALA A 208 12.60 8.11 30.87
CA ALA A 208 11.65 8.96 31.56
C ALA A 208 12.28 10.22 32.14
N LYS A 209 13.45 10.08 32.77
CA LYS A 209 14.20 11.20 33.32
C LYS A 209 14.66 12.16 32.21
N ALA A 210 15.09 11.63 31.06
CA ALA A 210 15.43 12.44 29.89
C ALA A 210 14.22 13.25 29.38
N ASP A 211 13.02 12.70 29.47
CA ASP A 211 11.75 13.38 29.17
C ASP A 211 11.25 14.29 30.32
N GLY A 212 12.05 14.51 31.37
CA GLY A 212 11.70 15.37 32.51
C GLY A 212 10.76 14.71 33.54
N VAL A 213 10.52 13.41 33.43
CA VAL A 213 9.64 12.63 34.32
C VAL A 213 10.50 11.85 35.32
N GLN A 214 10.66 12.38 36.52
CA GLN A 214 11.38 11.68 37.59
C GLN A 214 10.51 10.62 38.25
N MET A 215 11.02 9.38 38.28
CA MET A 215 10.35 8.23 38.88
C MET A 215 11.27 7.49 39.85
N SER A 216 10.67 6.87 40.85
CA SER A 216 11.30 5.92 41.77
C SER A 216 10.24 4.87 42.14
N GLY A 217 10.45 4.02 43.14
CA GLY A 217 9.43 3.05 43.52
C GLY A 217 9.86 2.01 44.53
N GLY A 218 8.96 1.06 44.76
CA GLY A 218 9.22 -0.18 45.50
C GLY A 218 9.29 -1.37 44.55
N GLY A 219 10.20 -2.31 44.80
CA GLY A 219 10.37 -3.51 43.98
C GLY A 219 10.17 -4.78 44.79
N PHE A 220 11.19 -5.63 44.85
CA PHE A 220 11.20 -6.90 45.55
C PHE A 220 10.75 -6.78 47.01
N ARG A 221 9.92 -7.73 47.46
CA ARG A 221 9.56 -7.92 48.88
C ARG A 221 9.45 -9.40 49.20
N THR A 222 9.86 -9.80 50.40
CA THR A 222 9.79 -11.22 50.81
C THR A 222 8.34 -11.70 50.95
N THR A 223 8.12 -13.02 50.91
CA THR A 223 6.82 -13.63 51.19
C THR A 223 6.31 -13.29 52.60
N GLN A 224 7.21 -13.21 53.58
CA GLN A 224 6.85 -12.74 54.93
C GLN A 224 6.33 -11.30 54.87
N ARG A 225 7.02 -10.41 54.17
CA ARG A 225 6.57 -9.02 54.01
C ARG A 225 5.22 -8.94 53.28
N GLN A 226 4.98 -9.82 52.31
CA GLN A 226 3.69 -9.94 51.64
C GLN A 226 2.57 -10.33 52.62
N ALA A 227 2.82 -11.30 53.51
CA ALA A 227 1.86 -11.73 54.52
C ALA A 227 1.55 -10.60 55.52
N GLU A 228 2.58 -9.89 56.00
CA GLU A 228 2.41 -8.71 56.86
C GLU A 228 1.54 -7.63 56.22
N LEU A 229 1.78 -7.32 54.94
CA LEU A 229 1.01 -6.32 54.20
C LEU A 229 -0.48 -6.69 54.11
N ARG A 230 -0.81 -7.98 54.02
CA ARG A 230 -2.20 -8.42 54.00
C ARG A 230 -2.90 -8.20 55.34
N THR A 231 -2.21 -8.42 56.45
CA THR A 231 -2.72 -8.06 57.78
C THR A 231 -2.90 -6.55 57.90
N ILE A 232 -1.89 -5.76 57.52
CA ILE A 232 -1.95 -4.28 57.53
C ILE A 232 -3.14 -3.78 56.70
N ASN A 233 -3.33 -4.35 55.51
CA ASN A 233 -4.36 -3.97 54.56
C ASN A 233 -5.74 -4.59 54.87
N GLY A 234 -5.90 -5.23 56.04
CA GLY A 234 -7.18 -5.69 56.55
C GLY A 234 -7.83 -6.78 55.71
N CYS A 235 -7.03 -7.68 55.11
CA CYS A 235 -7.56 -8.85 54.44
C CYS A 235 -8.24 -9.78 55.48
N PRO A 236 -9.43 -10.34 55.18
CA PRO A 236 -10.11 -11.28 56.08
C PRO A 236 -9.31 -12.53 56.44
N ASP A 237 -8.47 -13.01 55.50
CA ASP A 237 -7.50 -14.07 55.72
C ASP A 237 -6.20 -13.80 54.95
N VAL A 238 -5.06 -14.17 55.53
CA VAL A 238 -3.73 -13.88 54.97
C VAL A 238 -3.40 -14.77 53.77
N TRP A 239 -3.93 -15.98 53.67
CA TRP A 239 -3.46 -16.97 52.68
C TRP A 239 -4.47 -17.30 51.58
N THR A 240 -5.74 -17.00 51.79
CA THR A 240 -6.82 -17.46 50.90
C THR A 240 -7.74 -16.35 50.43
N ALA A 241 -7.92 -15.27 51.21
CA ALA A 241 -8.87 -14.22 50.84
C ALA A 241 -8.46 -13.54 49.51
N PRO A 242 -9.39 -13.30 48.58
CA PRO A 242 -9.05 -12.65 47.32
C PRO A 242 -8.52 -11.23 47.56
N PRO A 243 -7.57 -10.71 46.74
CA PRO A 243 -7.02 -9.37 46.93
C PRO A 243 -8.08 -8.27 47.03
N SER A 244 -9.18 -8.40 46.29
CA SER A 244 -10.31 -7.46 46.29
C SER A 244 -11.08 -7.38 47.62
N SER A 245 -10.89 -8.34 48.52
CA SER A 245 -11.52 -8.34 49.86
C SER A 245 -10.71 -7.56 50.91
N CYS A 246 -9.48 -7.17 50.59
CA CYS A 246 -8.66 -6.34 51.45
C CYS A 246 -9.06 -4.86 51.31
N ARG A 247 -8.84 -4.05 52.35
CA ARG A 247 -9.05 -2.58 52.29
C ARG A 247 -8.19 -1.94 51.20
N VAL A 248 -6.95 -2.41 51.07
CA VAL A 248 -6.06 -2.11 49.94
C VAL A 248 -5.78 -3.42 49.22
N PRO A 249 -6.10 -3.55 47.93
CA PRO A 249 -5.85 -4.77 47.18
C PRO A 249 -4.40 -5.24 47.34
N THR A 250 -4.23 -6.49 47.77
CA THR A 250 -2.91 -7.05 48.10
C THR A 250 -2.87 -8.49 47.66
N ALA A 251 -1.90 -8.88 46.82
CA ALA A 251 -1.76 -10.26 46.34
C ALA A 251 -1.60 -11.27 47.49
N ILE A 252 -2.11 -12.49 47.29
CA ILE A 252 -1.89 -13.62 48.21
C ILE A 252 -0.38 -13.96 48.25
N PRO A 253 0.21 -14.30 49.42
CA PRO A 253 1.63 -14.64 49.48
C PRO A 253 1.93 -15.89 48.65
N GLY A 254 3.11 -15.91 48.03
CA GLY A 254 3.49 -16.89 47.02
C GLY A 254 2.90 -16.63 45.64
N ARG A 255 2.07 -15.60 45.46
CA ARG A 255 1.47 -15.22 44.15
C ARG A 255 1.88 -13.83 43.68
N SER A 256 2.45 -12.97 44.54
CA SER A 256 2.86 -11.64 44.12
C SER A 256 4.09 -11.71 43.22
N LEU A 257 4.16 -10.83 42.21
CA LEU A 257 5.36 -10.68 41.39
C LEU A 257 6.46 -9.87 42.09
N HIS A 258 6.12 -9.08 43.12
CA HIS A 258 7.12 -8.47 43.98
C HIS A 258 7.93 -9.53 44.75
N GLU A 259 7.37 -10.71 45.02
CA GLU A 259 8.06 -11.79 45.73
C GLU A 259 9.19 -12.44 44.93
N ILE A 260 9.25 -12.17 43.63
CA ILE A 260 10.31 -12.66 42.73
C ILE A 260 11.01 -11.51 41.99
N GLY A 261 10.73 -10.26 42.41
CA GLY A 261 11.34 -9.05 41.85
C GLY A 261 10.94 -8.74 40.40
N LEU A 262 9.79 -9.23 39.91
CA LEU A 262 9.31 -9.01 38.52
C LEU A 262 8.20 -7.94 38.43
N ALA A 263 7.97 -7.20 39.51
CA ALA A 263 7.05 -6.08 39.57
C ALA A 263 7.66 -4.91 40.34
N VAL A 264 7.20 -3.71 40.00
CA VAL A 264 7.57 -2.45 40.61
C VAL A 264 6.33 -1.60 40.87
N ASP A 265 6.28 -0.97 42.04
CA ASP A 265 5.29 0.02 42.42
C ASP A 265 5.93 1.41 42.24
N ILE A 266 5.54 2.12 41.18
CA ILE A 266 6.15 3.39 40.79
C ILE A 266 5.61 4.55 41.63
N SER A 267 6.52 5.45 41.98
CA SER A 267 6.29 6.72 42.65
C SER A 267 6.93 7.86 41.87
N SER A 268 6.44 9.08 42.08
CA SER A 268 7.01 10.30 41.49
C SER A 268 6.85 11.46 42.47
N GLY A 269 7.89 12.29 42.63
CA GLY A 269 7.91 13.36 43.62
C GLY A 269 7.72 12.88 45.07
N GLY A 270 8.19 11.67 45.38
CA GLY A 270 8.06 11.04 46.70
C GLY A 270 6.65 10.53 47.05
N LYS A 271 5.73 10.47 46.07
CA LYS A 271 4.34 10.03 46.27
C LYS A 271 3.97 8.92 45.30
N THR A 272 3.06 8.04 45.72
CA THR A 272 2.45 7.04 44.84
C THR A 272 1.77 7.72 43.65
N ILE A 273 2.00 7.22 42.44
CA ILE A 273 1.40 7.81 41.24
C ILE A 273 -0.08 7.45 41.12
N THR A 274 -0.85 8.34 40.48
CA THR A 274 -2.26 8.12 40.14
C THR A 274 -2.44 8.19 38.63
N LYS A 275 -3.63 7.81 38.12
CA LYS A 275 -3.93 7.91 36.68
C LYS A 275 -3.81 9.34 36.11
N LYS A 276 -3.81 10.36 36.97
CA LYS A 276 -3.68 11.78 36.61
C LYS A 276 -2.24 12.30 36.69
N THR A 277 -1.30 11.51 37.21
CA THR A 277 0.09 11.94 37.39
C THR A 277 0.82 11.93 36.03
N PRO A 278 1.71 12.90 35.75
CA PRO A 278 2.53 12.90 34.53
C PRO A 278 3.32 11.60 34.33
N ALA A 279 3.86 11.03 35.42
CA ALA A 279 4.53 9.73 35.41
C ALA A 279 3.65 8.58 34.89
N TYR A 280 2.38 8.50 35.30
CA TYR A 280 1.46 7.48 34.77
C TYR A 280 1.19 7.71 33.28
N THR A 281 1.02 8.97 32.88
CA THR A 281 0.81 9.34 31.47
C THR A 281 2.02 9.02 30.59
N TRP A 282 3.23 9.10 31.12
CA TRP A 282 4.45 8.66 30.45
C TRP A 282 4.49 7.13 30.37
N LEU A 283 4.35 6.43 31.50
CA LEU A 283 4.40 4.96 31.55
C LEU A 283 3.36 4.29 30.65
N THR A 284 2.14 4.83 30.58
CA THR A 284 1.10 4.27 29.68
C THR A 284 1.49 4.30 28.19
N ARG A 285 2.36 5.23 27.78
CA ARG A 285 2.88 5.32 26.40
C ARG A 285 4.17 4.52 26.21
N HIS A 286 5.01 4.44 27.24
CA HIS A 286 6.40 3.99 27.10
C HIS A 286 6.72 2.67 27.81
N ALA A 287 6.09 2.33 28.94
CA ALA A 287 6.49 1.20 29.79
C ALA A 287 6.49 -0.16 29.06
N LYS A 288 5.55 -0.36 28.12
CA LYS A 288 5.48 -1.59 27.30
C LYS A 288 6.74 -1.81 26.46
N GLN A 289 7.43 -0.73 26.08
CA GLN A 289 8.69 -0.79 25.33
C GLN A 289 9.76 -1.50 26.15
N TYR A 290 9.76 -1.29 27.46
CA TYR A 290 10.68 -1.94 28.40
C TYR A 290 10.14 -3.25 28.99
N GLY A 291 9.01 -3.76 28.47
CA GLY A 291 8.41 -5.01 28.92
C GLY A 291 7.56 -4.91 30.20
N PHE A 292 7.20 -3.70 30.62
CA PHE A 292 6.31 -3.47 31.77
C PHE A 292 4.88 -3.17 31.33
N VAL A 293 3.92 -3.78 32.02
CA VAL A 293 2.49 -3.66 31.79
C VAL A 293 1.81 -3.26 33.09
N ASN A 294 0.89 -2.29 33.02
CA ASN A 294 0.14 -1.83 34.18
C ASN A 294 -0.92 -2.85 34.58
N LEU A 295 -1.06 -3.07 35.88
CA LEU A 295 -2.29 -3.64 36.45
C LEU A 295 -3.38 -2.55 36.44
N PRO A 296 -4.48 -2.68 35.67
CA PRO A 296 -5.42 -1.57 35.46
C PRO A 296 -6.10 -1.02 36.72
N ALA A 297 -6.20 -1.85 37.77
CA ALA A 297 -6.74 -1.49 39.06
C ALA A 297 -5.79 -0.59 39.88
N GLU A 298 -4.48 -0.66 39.62
CA GLU A 298 -3.43 -0.03 40.43
C GLU A 298 -2.53 0.82 39.53
N ALA A 299 -2.72 2.14 39.53
CA ALA A 299 -1.97 3.03 38.64
C ALA A 299 -0.44 2.99 38.87
N TRP A 300 -0.03 2.66 40.10
CA TRP A 300 1.37 2.56 40.48
C TRP A 300 1.99 1.20 40.14
N HIS A 301 1.22 0.15 39.90
CA HIS A 301 1.75 -1.20 39.79
C HIS A 301 2.07 -1.58 38.33
N TRP A 302 3.33 -1.96 38.08
CA TRP A 302 3.82 -2.35 36.77
C TRP A 302 4.64 -3.63 36.86
N SER A 303 4.36 -4.61 36.00
CA SER A 303 5.03 -5.91 36.01
C SER A 303 5.18 -6.46 34.60
N ILE A 304 5.89 -7.58 34.44
CA ILE A 304 6.06 -8.20 33.12
C ILE A 304 4.78 -8.84 32.56
N THR A 305 3.73 -8.98 33.39
CA THR A 305 2.43 -9.58 33.01
C THR A 305 1.26 -8.61 33.11
N GLY A 306 1.37 -7.55 33.91
CA GLY A 306 0.25 -6.65 34.22
C GLY A 306 -0.81 -7.24 35.15
N ASN A 307 -0.47 -8.32 35.87
CA ASN A 307 -1.33 -9.06 36.79
C ASN A 307 -0.64 -9.29 38.14
#